data_AF-A0A6C0HE98-F1
#
_entry.id   AF-A0A6C0HE98-F1
#
_cell.length_a   1.000
_cell.length_b   1.000
_cell.length_c   1.000
_cell.angle_alpha   90.00
_cell.angle_beta   90.00
_cell.angle_gamma   90.00
#
_symmetry.space_group_name_H-M   'P 1'
#
loop_
_entity.id
_entity.type
_entity.pdbx_description
1 polymer ?
#
loop_
_entity_poly.entity_id
_entity_poly.type
_entity_poly.pdbx_seq_one_letter_code
_entity_poly.pdbx_strand_id
1 'polypeptide(L)'
;MFENIRSLDPIHRVFIEACIVGLLVMLVGVIGSKIVKPFFGVSLPEICKSWNKKHVMEASLFMTGFLLHIILEITGINRDYAVYRAGF
;
A
#
# COMPACT_ATOMS: atom_id res chain seq x y z
N MET A 1 1.85 11.53 17.08
CA MET A 1 1.47 12.17 15.80
C MET A 1 -0.04 12.20 15.63
N PHE A 2 -0.73 11.04 15.65
CA PHE A 2 -2.19 10.97 15.54
C PHE A 2 -2.96 11.65 16.70
N GLU A 3 -2.42 11.68 17.92
CA GLU A 3 -3.06 12.38 19.05
C GLU A 3 -3.21 13.89 18.84
N ASN A 4 -2.29 14.53 18.09
CA ASN A 4 -2.36 15.96 17.77
C ASN A 4 -3.33 16.23 16.59
N ILE A 5 -3.58 15.23 15.75
CA ILE A 5 -4.52 15.34 14.62
C ILE A 5 -5.98 15.18 15.12
N ARG A 6 -6.19 14.51 16.27
CA ARG A 6 -7.53 14.30 16.87
C ARG A 6 -8.24 15.58 17.32
N SER A 7 -7.50 16.66 17.61
CA SER A 7 -8.08 17.93 18.03
C SER A 7 -8.57 18.81 16.87
N LEU A 8 -8.32 18.40 15.62
CA LEU A 8 -8.74 19.09 14.41
C LEU A 8 -10.17 18.73 14.01
N ASP A 9 -10.80 19.62 13.23
CA ASP A 9 -12.11 19.37 12.63
C ASP A 9 -12.12 18.07 11.80
N PRO A 10 -13.25 17.35 11.74
CA PRO A 10 -13.34 16.03 11.10
C PRO A 10 -12.84 16.00 9.66
N ILE A 11 -13.10 17.06 8.88
CA ILE A 11 -12.70 17.17 7.48
C ILE A 11 -11.18 17.28 7.36
N HIS A 12 -10.55 18.17 8.12
CA HIS A 12 -9.10 18.37 8.11
C HIS A 12 -8.35 17.12 8.59
N ARG A 13 -8.88 16.44 9.62
CA ARG A 13 -8.34 15.18 10.11
C ARG A 13 -8.27 14.12 9.01
N VAL A 14 -9.39 13.87 8.32
CA VAL A 14 -9.46 12.85 7.26
C VAL A 14 -8.52 13.19 6.09
N PHE A 15 -8.41 14.46 5.72
CA PHE A 15 -7.47 14.89 4.67
C PHE A 15 -6.02 14.60 5.04
N ILE A 16 -5.60 14.93 6.26
CA ILE A 16 -4.24 14.69 6.73
C ILE A 16 -3.96 13.18 6.81
N GLU A 17 -4.89 12.41 7.36
CA GLU A 17 -4.79 10.95 7.44
C GLU A 17 -4.69 10.31 6.06
N ALA A 18 -5.53 10.73 5.09
CA ALA A 18 -5.48 10.24 3.72
C ALA A 18 -4.13 10.55 3.05
N CYS A 19 -3.56 11.73 3.28
CA CYS A 19 -2.22 12.07 2.79
C CYS A 19 -1.13 11.17 3.40
N ILE A 20 -1.18 10.93 4.71
CA ILE A 20 -0.21 10.06 5.40
C ILE A 20 -0.30 8.61 4.89
N VAL A 21 -1.52 8.06 4.79
CA VAL A 21 -1.74 6.71 4.29
C VAL A 21 -1.37 6.61 2.81
N GLY A 22 -1.67 7.63 2.01
CA GLY A 22 -1.26 7.70 0.60
C GLY A 22 0.25 7.66 0.43
N LEU A 23 0.99 8.42 1.26
CA LEU A 23 2.46 8.35 1.29
C LEU A 23 2.97 6.95 1.69
N LEU A 24 2.33 6.32 2.67
CA LEU A 24 2.66 4.96 3.09
C LEU A 24 2.44 3.95 1.96
N VAL A 25 1.31 4.03 1.25
CA VAL A 25 0.99 3.19 0.08
C VAL A 25 2.07 3.33 -1.00
N MET A 26 2.51 4.56 -1.30
CA MET A 26 3.59 4.77 -2.29
C MET A 26 4.89 4.10 -1.87
N LEU A 27 5.32 4.26 -0.62
CA LEU A 27 6.55 3.65 -0.10
C LEU A 27 6.48 2.12 -0.16
N VAL A 28 5.37 1.55 0.29
CA VAL A 28 5.13 0.10 0.24
C VAL A 28 5.09 -0.39 -1.22
N GLY A 29 4.53 0.40 -2.13
CA GLY A 29 4.46 0.06 -3.56
C GLY A 29 5.81 -0.03 -4.25
N VAL A 30 6.76 0.83 -3.87
CA VAL A 30 8.15 0.73 -4.34
C VAL A 30 8.81 -0.56 -3.84
N ILE A 31 8.58 -0.92 -2.58
CA ILE A 31 9.10 -2.16 -1.98
C ILE A 31 8.48 -3.39 -2.66
N GLY A 32 7.15 -3.44 -2.78
CA GLY A 32 6.42 -4.52 -3.44
C GLY A 32 6.86 -4.72 -4.89
N SER A 33 7.05 -3.62 -5.63
CA SER A 33 7.56 -3.68 -7.01
C SER A 33 8.97 -4.27 -7.12
N LYS A 34 9.86 -3.97 -6.15
CA LYS A 34 11.21 -4.56 -6.10
C LYS A 34 11.19 -6.05 -5.77
N ILE A 35 10.27 -6.49 -4.91
CA ILE A 35 10.08 -7.90 -4.57
C ILE A 35 9.53 -8.67 -5.78
N VAL A 36 8.57 -8.11 -6.50
CA VAL A 36 7.91 -8.77 -7.64
C VAL A 36 8.82 -8.87 -8.86
N LYS A 37 9.60 -7.82 -9.18
CA LYS A 37 10.49 -7.77 -10.36
C LYS A 37 11.33 -9.03 -10.64
N PRO A 38 12.06 -9.62 -9.66
CA PRO A 38 12.89 -10.80 -9.92
C PRO A 38 12.08 -12.05 -10.32
N PHE A 39 10.84 -12.20 -9.85
CA PHE A 39 10.00 -13.36 -10.19
C PHE A 39 9.46 -13.33 -11.62
N PHE A 40 9.45 -12.15 -12.25
CA PHE A 40 8.96 -11.94 -13.62
C PHE A 40 10.09 -11.54 -14.58
N GLY A 41 11.35 -11.70 -14.15
CA GLY A 41 12.55 -11.45 -14.95
C GLY A 41 12.81 -12.55 -15.97
N VAL A 42 11.97 -12.64 -16.99
CA VAL A 42 12.18 -13.52 -18.16
C VAL A 42 12.80 -12.71 -19.31
N SER A 43 13.78 -13.28 -20.01
CA SER A 43 14.37 -12.67 -21.21
C SER A 43 13.40 -12.76 -22.39
N LEU A 44 12.42 -11.86 -22.43
CA LEU A 44 11.45 -11.82 -23.52
C LEU A 44 11.96 -10.97 -24.71
N PRO A 45 11.67 -11.39 -25.96
CA PRO A 45 11.84 -10.56 -27.15
C PRO A 45 11.13 -9.20 -26.99
N GLU A 46 11.63 -8.14 -27.62
CA GLU A 46 11.11 -6.77 -27.42
C GLU A 46 9.60 -6.63 -27.64
N ILE A 47 9.04 -7.40 -28.58
CA ILE A 47 7.60 -7.44 -28.89
C ILE A 47 6.76 -7.88 -27.68
N CYS A 48 7.29 -8.77 -26.81
CA CYS A 48 6.55 -9.33 -25.69
C CYS A 48 6.81 -8.58 -24.36
N LYS A 49 7.73 -7.61 -24.33
CA LYS A 49 8.04 -6.81 -23.12
C LYS A 49 6.83 -6.02 -22.60
N SER A 50 5.96 -5.56 -23.50
CA SER A 50 4.74 -4.82 -23.13
C SER A 50 3.71 -5.68 -22.40
N TRP A 51 3.66 -6.99 -22.70
CA TRP A 51 2.77 -7.95 -22.06
C TRP A 51 3.22 -8.27 -20.63
N ASN A 52 4.54 -8.51 -20.45
CA ASN A 52 5.13 -8.73 -19.12
C ASN A 52 4.91 -7.53 -18.18
N LYS A 53 4.88 -6.30 -18.73
CA LYS A 53 4.67 -5.07 -17.94
C LYS A 53 3.31 -5.04 -17.22
N LYS A 54 2.25 -5.58 -17.82
CA LYS A 54 0.91 -5.60 -17.21
C LYS A 54 0.85 -6.58 -16.04
N HIS A 55 1.36 -7.80 -16.22
CA HIS A 55 1.42 -8.80 -15.15
C HIS A 55 2.31 -8.37 -13.97
N VAL A 56 3.45 -7.73 -14.25
CA VAL A 56 4.31 -7.15 -13.22
C VAL A 56 3.58 -6.05 -12.44
N MET A 57 2.80 -5.21 -13.12
CA MET A 57 2.01 -4.15 -12.46
C MET A 57 0.91 -4.74 -11.57
N GLU A 58 0.14 -5.71 -12.06
CA GLU A 58 -0.92 -6.39 -11.29
C GLU A 58 -0.35 -7.07 -10.05
N ALA A 59 0.74 -7.84 -10.20
CA ALA A 59 1.41 -8.50 -9.10
C ALA A 59 2.01 -7.48 -8.11
N SER A 60 2.56 -6.36 -8.60
CA SER A 60 3.08 -5.30 -7.75
C SER A 60 1.97 -4.61 -6.94
N LEU A 61 0.81 -4.34 -7.55
CA LEU A 61 -0.36 -3.78 -6.86
C LEU A 61 -0.91 -4.73 -5.79
N PHE A 62 -1.04 -6.02 -6.12
CA PHE A 62 -1.42 -7.04 -5.13
C PHE A 62 -0.45 -7.07 -3.96
N MET A 63 0.86 -7.14 -4.24
CA MET A 63 1.90 -7.15 -3.21
C MET A 63 1.88 -5.88 -2.35
N THR A 64 1.61 -4.73 -2.98
CA THR A 64 1.48 -3.45 -2.27
C THR A 64 0.34 -3.51 -1.26
N GLY A 65 -0.85 -3.96 -1.67
CA GLY A 65 -2.00 -4.10 -0.79
C GLY A 65 -1.76 -5.11 0.34
N PHE A 66 -1.15 -6.25 0.01
CA PHE A 66 -0.81 -7.30 0.98
C PHE A 66 0.16 -6.81 2.06
N LEU A 67 1.28 -6.20 1.65
CA LEU A 67 2.28 -5.67 2.58
C LEU A 67 1.72 -4.50 3.40
N LEU A 68 0.94 -3.62 2.78
CA LEU A 68 0.30 -2.51 3.47
C LEU A 68 -0.62 -3.02 4.56
N HIS A 69 -1.43 -4.04 4.30
CA HIS A 69 -2.32 -4.64 5.29
C HIS A 69 -1.54 -5.18 6.50
N ILE A 70 -0.46 -5.93 6.26
CA ILE A 70 0.40 -6.46 7.34
C ILE A 70 1.03 -5.33 8.16
N ILE A 71 1.58 -4.30 7.49
CA ILE A 71 2.22 -3.16 8.16
C ILE A 71 1.20 -2.43 9.05
N LEU A 72 0.01 -2.19 8.53
CA LEU A 72 -1.04 -1.49 9.26
C LEU A 72 -1.54 -2.27 10.48
N GLU A 73 -1.61 -3.60 10.38
CA GLU A 73 -1.99 -4.49 11.48
C GLU A 73 -0.91 -4.53 12.58
N ILE A 74 0.37 -4.68 12.20
CA ILE A 74 1.50 -4.72 13.15
C ILE A 74 1.67 -3.38 13.86
N THR A 75 1.57 -2.27 13.12
CA THR A 75 1.75 -0.92 13.68
C THR A 75 0.55 -0.45 14.49
N GLY A 76 -0.60 -1.11 14.36
CA GLY A 76 -1.85 -0.70 14.99
C GLY A 76 -2.40 0.63 14.48
N ILE A 77 -1.86 1.18 13.38
CA ILE A 77 -2.32 2.45 12.78
C ILE A 77 -3.79 2.32 12.34
N ASN A 78 -4.22 1.11 11.99
CA ASN A 78 -5.63 0.77 11.71
C ASN A 78 -6.58 0.97 12.89
N ARG A 79 -6.12 0.99 14.16
CA ARG A 79 -7.03 1.00 15.34
C ARG A 79 -8.03 2.15 15.33
N ASP A 80 -7.66 3.29 14.75
CA ASP A 80 -8.44 4.52 14.83
C ASP A 80 -9.41 4.71 13.64
N TYR A 81 -9.22 4.06 12.49
CA TYR A 81 -10.12 4.18 11.32
C TYR A 81 -10.79 2.86 10.89
N ALA A 82 -10.21 1.70 11.21
CA ALA A 82 -10.87 0.40 11.05
C ALA A 82 -11.72 0.14 12.30
N VAL A 83 -12.73 0.98 12.52
CA VAL A 83 -13.68 0.85 13.64
C VAL A 83 -14.42 -0.49 13.61
N TYR A 84 -14.45 -1.17 12.46
CA TYR A 84 -14.92 -2.54 12.35
C TYR A 84 -13.78 -3.53 12.62
N ARG A 85 -13.58 -3.82 13.91
CA ARG A 85 -13.21 -5.18 14.34
C ARG A 85 -14.11 -6.16 13.57
N ALA A 86 -13.53 -6.94 12.65
CA ALA A 86 -13.98 -8.31 12.52
C ALA A 86 -13.55 -8.98 13.82
N GLY A 87 -14.49 -9.11 14.76
CA GLY A 87 -14.24 -9.78 16.03
C GLY A 87 -13.76 -11.20 15.77
N PHE A 88 -12.49 -11.43 16.10
CA PHE A 88 -11.94 -12.73 16.47
C PHE A 88 -11.11 -12.52 17.74
#